data_AF-A0A527H6S6-F1
#
_entry.id   AF-A0A527H6S6-F1
#
_cell.length_a   1.000
_cell.length_b   1.000
_cell.length_c   1.000
_cell.angle_alpha   90.00
_cell.angle_beta   90.00
_cell.angle_gamma   90.00
#
_symmetry.space_group_name_H-M   'P 1'
#
loop_
_entity.id
_entity.type
_entity.pdbx_description
1 polymer ?
#
loop_
_entity_poly.entity_id
_entity_poly.type
_entity_poly.pdbx_seq_one_letter_code
_entity_poly.pdbx_strand_id
1 'polypeptide(L)'
;VVLNRLGSERHRRLSGDAIEAIGLPVVGAILRDPTLNLPERHLGLVQAGEYDDLMAHLDRLADMAEKSLDLDAIMALATPFTPASGGFTDALVPPGQRIALAEDAAFTFLYPHVAAYWRKAGAEIVPFSPLADEAPDETCDVCWLPGGYPELHAGKLAAAANFRAGMTLFAAAKPIHGECGGFMVLGEALEDASGDTHAMLGLLGHST
;
A
#
# COMPACT_ATOMS: atom_id res chain seq x y z
N VAL A 1 -18.74 -2.66 19.84
CA VAL A 1 -17.34 -3.09 20.08
C VAL A 1 -17.16 -4.52 19.62
N VAL A 2 -16.06 -4.82 18.92
CA VAL A 2 -15.65 -6.20 18.61
C VAL A 2 -14.42 -6.52 19.46
N LEU A 3 -14.49 -7.59 20.26
CA LEU A 3 -13.37 -8.07 21.04
C LEU A 3 -12.50 -8.98 20.16
N ASN A 4 -11.20 -8.70 20.02
CA ASN A 4 -10.31 -9.51 19.19
C ASN A 4 -9.25 -10.25 20.03
N ARG A 5 -8.69 -11.32 19.46
CA ARG A 5 -7.59 -12.12 20.04
C ARG A 5 -7.86 -12.57 21.49
N LEU A 6 -9.10 -12.96 21.79
CA LEU A 6 -9.51 -13.45 23.10
C LEU A 6 -8.96 -14.87 23.35
N GLY A 7 -8.54 -15.14 24.59
CA GLY A 7 -7.88 -16.40 24.95
C GLY A 7 -8.82 -17.52 25.37
N SER A 8 -10.07 -17.21 25.72
CA SER A 8 -11.08 -18.19 26.16
C SER A 8 -12.46 -17.55 26.27
N GLU A 9 -13.50 -18.37 26.43
CA GLU A 9 -14.86 -17.90 26.70
C GLU A 9 -14.96 -17.13 28.04
N ARG A 10 -14.15 -17.53 29.03
CA ARG A 10 -14.07 -16.77 30.30
C ARG A 10 -13.54 -15.36 30.07
N HIS A 11 -12.51 -15.21 29.23
CA HIS A 11 -11.96 -13.90 28.87
C HIS A 11 -13.02 -13.09 28.12
N ARG A 12 -13.70 -13.69 27.13
CA ARG A 12 -14.82 -13.05 26.42
C ARG A 12 -15.85 -12.46 27.37
N ARG A 13 -16.36 -13.25 28.31
CA ARG A 13 -17.38 -12.81 29.27
C ARG A 13 -16.90 -11.65 30.13
N LEU A 14 -15.71 -11.78 30.75
CA LEU A 14 -15.18 -10.73 31.63
C LEU A 14 -14.96 -9.40 30.89
N SER A 15 -14.41 -9.45 29.68
CA SER A 15 -14.23 -8.26 28.84
C SER A 15 -15.56 -7.70 28.34
N GLY A 16 -16.50 -8.58 27.97
CA GLY A 16 -17.84 -8.22 27.52
C GLY A 16 -18.60 -7.47 28.60
N ASP A 17 -18.77 -8.10 29.77
CA ASP A 17 -19.49 -7.56 30.93
C ASP A 17 -18.95 -6.16 31.32
N ALA A 18 -17.62 -5.99 31.31
CA ALA A 18 -17.00 -4.71 31.66
C ALA A 18 -17.28 -3.58 30.65
N ILE A 19 -17.35 -3.89 29.36
CA ILE A 19 -17.62 -2.91 28.30
C ILE A 19 -19.12 -2.59 28.25
N GLU A 20 -19.97 -3.60 28.42
CA GLU A 20 -21.41 -3.41 28.46
C GLU A 20 -21.84 -2.61 29.70
N ALA A 21 -21.15 -2.78 30.83
CA ALA A 21 -21.40 -2.00 32.05
C ALA A 21 -21.17 -0.48 31.88
N ILE A 22 -20.38 -0.05 30.89
CA ILE A 22 -20.19 1.37 30.54
C ILE A 22 -21.12 1.83 29.40
N GLY A 23 -22.08 1.01 28.99
CA GLY A 23 -23.11 1.35 28.01
C GLY A 23 -22.69 1.18 26.55
N LEU A 24 -21.59 0.48 26.27
CA LEU A 24 -21.15 0.18 24.90
C LEU A 24 -21.55 -1.25 24.52
N PRO A 25 -22.29 -1.46 23.41
CA PRO A 25 -22.67 -2.81 23.00
C PRO A 25 -21.46 -3.60 22.50
N VAL A 26 -21.34 -4.86 22.92
CA VAL A 26 -20.38 -5.81 22.38
C VAL A 26 -21.08 -6.65 21.32
N VAL A 27 -20.68 -6.48 20.06
CA VAL A 27 -21.35 -7.06 18.89
C VAL A 27 -20.53 -8.19 18.25
N GLY A 28 -19.54 -8.71 18.98
CA GLY A 28 -18.73 -9.81 18.47
C GLY A 28 -17.49 -10.08 19.31
N ALA A 29 -16.99 -11.30 19.19
CA ALA A 29 -15.84 -11.79 19.92
C ALA A 29 -15.05 -12.81 19.09
N ILE A 30 -13.84 -12.44 18.72
CA ILE A 30 -12.90 -13.27 17.95
C ILE A 30 -11.88 -13.87 18.93
N LEU A 31 -11.88 -15.19 19.03
CA LEU A 31 -10.87 -15.95 19.78
C LEU A 31 -9.55 -15.94 19.02
N ARG A 32 -8.44 -16.17 19.72
CA ARG A 32 -7.14 -16.40 19.08
C ARG A 32 -7.22 -17.67 18.25
N ASP A 33 -6.97 -17.53 16.96
CA ASP A 33 -6.83 -18.64 16.02
C ASP A 33 -5.49 -18.50 15.28
N PRO A 34 -4.52 -19.39 15.54
CA PRO A 34 -3.23 -19.35 14.84
C PRO A 34 -3.34 -19.54 13.33
N THR A 35 -4.44 -20.14 12.85
CA THR A 35 -4.67 -20.42 11.41
C THR A 35 -5.08 -19.18 10.63
N LEU A 36 -5.45 -18.09 11.31
CA LEU A 36 -5.87 -16.82 10.73
C LEU A 36 -4.76 -15.75 10.74
N ASN A 37 -3.52 -16.12 11.08
CA ASN A 37 -2.40 -15.18 11.01
C ASN A 37 -2.02 -14.91 9.55
N LEU A 38 -1.95 -13.64 9.16
CA LEU A 38 -1.30 -13.22 7.93
C LEU A 38 0.22 -13.28 8.13
N PRO A 39 0.98 -13.76 7.13
CA PRO A 39 2.42 -13.70 7.18
C PRO A 39 2.88 -12.23 7.20
N GLU A 40 3.71 -11.91 8.19
CA GLU A 40 4.39 -10.62 8.31
C GLU A 40 5.77 -10.71 7.67
N ARG A 41 6.26 -9.60 7.12
CA ARG A 41 7.66 -9.38 6.75
C ARG A 41 8.25 -8.27 7.61
N HIS A 42 9.57 -8.12 7.54
CA HIS A 42 10.34 -7.19 8.38
C HIS A 42 9.77 -5.76 8.44
N LEU A 43 9.08 -5.29 7.39
CA LEU A 43 8.52 -3.94 7.26
C LEU A 43 7.03 -3.90 6.84
N GLY A 44 6.25 -4.96 7.05
CA GLY A 44 4.82 -4.92 6.74
C GLY A 44 4.17 -6.28 6.54
N LEU A 45 3.00 -6.29 5.90
CA LEU A 45 2.32 -7.51 5.50
C LEU A 45 2.90 -8.01 4.16
N VAL A 46 2.86 -9.32 3.92
CA VAL A 46 3.11 -9.86 2.58
C VAL A 46 2.09 -9.29 1.59
N GLN A 47 2.53 -8.91 0.38
CA GLN A 47 1.63 -8.33 -0.59
C GLN A 47 0.62 -9.37 -1.09
N ALA A 48 -0.58 -8.92 -1.44
CA ALA A 48 -1.64 -9.80 -1.94
C ALA A 48 -1.19 -10.64 -3.15
N GLY A 49 -0.37 -10.07 -4.04
CA GLY A 49 0.17 -10.77 -5.22
C GLY A 49 1.22 -11.84 -4.91
N GLU A 50 1.74 -11.88 -3.69
CA GLU A 50 2.78 -12.82 -3.25
C GLU A 50 2.20 -13.91 -2.33
N TYR A 51 0.88 -13.91 -2.11
CA TYR A 51 0.20 -14.84 -1.21
C TYR A 51 -0.67 -15.83 -1.99
N ASP A 52 -0.08 -16.97 -2.35
CA ASP A 52 -0.71 -17.99 -3.22
C ASP A 52 -2.07 -18.48 -2.69
N ASP A 53 -2.24 -18.58 -1.36
CA ASP A 53 -3.47 -19.07 -0.70
C ASP A 53 -4.41 -17.93 -0.26
N LEU A 54 -4.27 -16.72 -0.84
CA LEU A 54 -5.02 -15.53 -0.40
C LEU A 54 -6.53 -15.75 -0.39
N MET A 55 -7.09 -16.30 -1.47
CA MET A 55 -8.53 -16.48 -1.58
C MET A 55 -9.08 -17.41 -0.51
N ALA A 56 -8.46 -18.58 -0.30
CA ALA A 56 -8.91 -19.50 0.73
C ALA A 56 -8.68 -18.95 2.14
N HIS A 57 -7.66 -18.10 2.33
CA HIS A 57 -7.46 -17.39 3.60
C HIS A 57 -8.57 -16.36 3.85
N LEU A 58 -8.99 -15.61 2.83
CA LEU A 58 -10.12 -14.68 2.91
C LEU A 58 -11.42 -15.41 3.25
N ASP A 59 -11.66 -16.59 2.67
CA ASP A 59 -12.83 -17.42 2.99
C ASP A 59 -12.82 -17.85 4.47
N ARG A 60 -11.66 -18.28 5.00
CA ARG A 60 -11.53 -18.61 6.44
C ARG A 60 -11.79 -17.41 7.36
N LEU A 61 -11.34 -16.22 6.96
CA LEU A 61 -11.63 -14.98 7.68
C LEU A 61 -13.11 -14.62 7.62
N ALA A 62 -13.78 -14.84 6.48
CA ALA A 62 -15.22 -14.62 6.33
C ALA A 62 -16.03 -15.58 7.22
N ASP A 63 -15.72 -16.88 7.19
CA ASP A 63 -16.35 -17.90 8.04
C ASP A 63 -16.19 -17.57 9.53
N MET A 64 -14.99 -17.13 9.93
CA MET A 64 -14.74 -16.66 11.30
C MET A 64 -15.60 -15.43 11.62
N ALA A 65 -15.75 -14.48 10.71
CA ALA A 65 -16.51 -13.26 10.94
C ALA A 65 -17.99 -13.56 11.12
N GLU A 66 -18.58 -14.39 10.24
CA GLU A 66 -19.97 -14.82 10.34
C GLU A 66 -20.26 -15.57 11.65
N LYS A 67 -19.31 -16.38 12.12
CA LYS A 67 -19.47 -17.14 13.37
C LYS A 67 -19.29 -16.28 14.63
N SER A 68 -18.40 -15.30 14.59
CA SER A 68 -17.94 -14.56 15.77
C SER A 68 -18.58 -13.19 15.94
N LEU A 69 -19.23 -12.65 14.92
CA LEU A 69 -19.80 -11.31 14.92
C LEU A 69 -21.33 -11.37 14.77
N ASP A 70 -22.02 -10.50 15.52
CA ASP A 70 -23.43 -10.20 15.30
C ASP A 70 -23.52 -9.18 14.15
N LEU A 71 -23.53 -9.69 12.92
CA LEU A 71 -23.55 -8.87 11.70
C LEU A 71 -24.82 -8.01 11.63
N ASP A 72 -25.96 -8.53 12.10
CA ASP A 72 -27.21 -7.78 12.14
C ASP A 72 -27.12 -6.59 13.10
N ALA A 73 -26.56 -6.80 14.31
CA ALA A 73 -26.32 -5.71 15.25
C ALA A 73 -25.29 -4.69 14.73
N ILE A 74 -24.24 -5.14 14.04
CA ILE A 74 -23.27 -4.24 13.39
C ILE A 74 -23.98 -3.36 12.35
N MET A 75 -24.81 -3.96 11.49
CA MET A 75 -25.56 -3.23 10.47
C MET A 75 -26.60 -2.28 11.08
N ALA A 76 -27.23 -2.65 12.19
CA ALA A 76 -28.17 -1.79 12.90
C ALA A 76 -27.48 -0.60 13.60
N LEU A 77 -26.24 -0.77 14.07
CA LEU A 77 -25.43 0.31 14.66
C LEU A 77 -24.83 1.23 13.60
N ALA A 78 -24.63 0.74 12.38
CA ALA A 78 -24.11 1.55 11.28
C ALA A 78 -25.12 2.65 10.92
N THR A 79 -24.78 3.89 11.22
CA THR A 79 -25.55 5.04 10.74
C THR A 79 -25.23 5.24 9.26
N PRO A 80 -26.22 5.34 8.35
CA PRO A 80 -25.97 5.66 6.96
C PRO A 80 -25.15 6.94 6.84
N PHE A 81 -23.87 6.79 6.47
CA PHE A 81 -23.02 7.92 6.19
C PHE A 81 -23.29 8.35 4.76
N THR A 82 -23.88 9.53 4.61
CA THR A 82 -23.91 10.20 3.31
C THR A 82 -22.65 11.06 3.26
N PRO A 83 -21.56 10.63 2.59
CA PRO A 83 -20.42 11.51 2.39
C PRO A 83 -20.90 12.81 1.76
N ALA A 84 -20.32 13.92 2.18
CA ALA A 84 -20.57 15.20 1.53
C ALA A 84 -20.35 15.03 0.03
N SER A 85 -21.21 15.65 -0.78
CA SER A 85 -21.07 15.68 -2.24
C SER A 85 -19.84 16.52 -2.60
N GLY A 86 -18.66 15.92 -2.50
CA GLY A 86 -17.40 16.43 -3.01
C GLY A 86 -16.94 15.46 -4.10
N GLY A 87 -16.76 15.96 -5.32
CA GLY A 87 -16.13 15.16 -6.35
C GLY A 87 -14.67 14.92 -5.99
N PHE A 88 -14.14 13.74 -6.33
CA PHE A 88 -12.68 13.49 -6.33
C PHE A 88 -11.93 14.46 -7.27
N THR A 89 -12.67 15.23 -8.06
CA THR A 89 -12.21 16.25 -9.00
C THR A 89 -11.28 17.29 -8.38
N ASP A 90 -11.42 17.56 -7.09
CA ASP A 90 -10.64 18.59 -6.41
C ASP A 90 -9.51 18.03 -5.54
N ALA A 91 -9.38 16.71 -5.41
CA ALA A 91 -8.47 16.10 -4.44
C ALA A 91 -7.01 16.07 -4.93
N LEU A 92 -6.79 15.63 -6.19
CA LEU A 92 -5.45 15.58 -6.79
C LEU A 92 -5.53 15.65 -8.32
N VAL A 93 -5.49 16.86 -8.87
CA VAL A 93 -5.43 17.09 -10.32
C VAL A 93 -4.25 16.32 -10.96
N PRO A 94 -4.36 15.87 -12.21
CA PRO A 94 -3.24 15.23 -12.89
C PRO A 94 -2.01 16.14 -12.89
N PRO A 95 -0.82 15.63 -12.51
CA PRO A 95 0.41 16.42 -12.46
C PRO A 95 0.96 16.77 -13.86
N GLY A 96 0.40 16.19 -14.92
CA GLY A 96 0.76 16.43 -16.32
C GLY A 96 -0.23 15.73 -17.26
N GLN A 97 -0.06 15.92 -18.56
CA GLN A 97 -0.87 15.25 -19.57
C GLN A 97 -0.36 13.83 -19.84
N ARG A 98 0.96 13.63 -19.88
CA ARG A 98 1.61 12.31 -19.99
C ARG A 98 2.42 12.05 -18.72
N ILE A 99 2.07 11.01 -17.98
CA ILE A 99 2.65 10.68 -16.67
C ILE A 99 3.43 9.38 -16.82
N ALA A 100 4.76 9.44 -16.74
CA ALA A 100 5.59 8.24 -16.63
C ALA A 100 5.41 7.67 -15.23
N LEU A 101 4.88 6.46 -15.12
CA LEU A 101 4.55 5.84 -13.84
C LEU A 101 5.35 4.55 -13.65
N ALA A 102 6.16 4.48 -12.59
CA ALA A 102 6.82 3.23 -12.24
C ALA A 102 5.78 2.21 -11.73
N GLU A 103 5.75 1.02 -12.34
CA GLU A 103 4.81 -0.04 -12.03
C GLU A 103 5.50 -1.42 -12.14
N ASP A 104 5.90 -1.97 -11.00
CA ASP A 104 6.41 -3.34 -10.85
C ASP A 104 6.44 -3.74 -9.36
N ALA A 105 7.08 -4.86 -9.03
CA ALA A 105 7.15 -5.38 -7.66
C ALA A 105 7.76 -4.41 -6.62
N ALA A 106 8.64 -3.49 -7.05
CA ALA A 106 9.21 -2.47 -6.16
C ALA A 106 8.27 -1.26 -5.98
N PHE A 107 7.34 -1.03 -6.90
CA PHE A 107 6.51 0.17 -7.00
C PHE A 107 5.03 -0.20 -7.17
N THR A 108 4.37 -0.52 -6.06
CA THR A 108 3.04 -1.18 -6.04
C THR A 108 1.95 -0.38 -5.31
N PHE A 109 2.30 0.69 -4.61
CA PHE A 109 1.37 1.41 -3.72
C PHE A 109 0.66 2.58 -4.42
N LEU A 110 0.48 2.51 -5.73
CA LEU A 110 -0.35 3.48 -6.42
C LEU A 110 -1.82 3.32 -6.00
N TYR A 111 -2.43 4.43 -5.60
CA TYR A 111 -3.85 4.47 -5.29
C TYR A 111 -4.70 4.30 -6.58
N PRO A 112 -5.46 3.20 -6.74
CA PRO A 112 -6.19 2.93 -7.99
C PRO A 112 -7.21 4.02 -8.34
N HIS A 113 -7.80 4.64 -7.32
CA HIS A 113 -8.77 5.72 -7.49
C HIS A 113 -8.15 7.02 -7.99
N VAL A 114 -6.87 7.30 -7.66
CA VAL A 114 -6.11 8.44 -8.22
C VAL A 114 -5.83 8.19 -9.70
N ALA A 115 -5.30 7.02 -10.05
CA ALA A 115 -5.02 6.67 -11.45
C ALA A 115 -6.29 6.66 -12.32
N ALA A 116 -7.40 6.13 -11.78
CA ALA A 116 -8.69 6.16 -12.45
C ALA A 116 -9.20 7.61 -12.66
N TYR A 117 -9.02 8.47 -11.65
CA TYR A 117 -9.37 9.88 -11.77
C TYR A 117 -8.53 10.59 -12.85
N TRP A 118 -7.21 10.40 -12.87
CA TRP A 118 -6.33 11.02 -13.85
C TRP A 118 -6.70 10.64 -15.29
N ARG A 119 -6.94 9.35 -15.54
CA ARG A 119 -7.43 8.87 -16.85
C ARG A 119 -8.78 9.50 -17.21
N LYS A 120 -9.70 9.61 -16.26
CA LYS A 120 -11.02 10.26 -16.47
C LYS A 120 -10.87 11.76 -16.77
N ALA A 121 -9.88 12.43 -16.18
CA ALA A 121 -9.54 13.82 -16.46
C ALA A 121 -8.79 14.01 -17.80
N GLY A 122 -8.52 12.93 -18.53
CA GLY A 122 -7.89 12.97 -19.85
C GLY A 122 -6.37 12.77 -19.86
N ALA A 123 -5.73 12.60 -18.70
CA ALA A 123 -4.30 12.32 -18.63
C ALA A 123 -3.99 10.89 -19.08
N GLU A 124 -2.85 10.74 -19.73
CA GLU A 124 -2.27 9.47 -20.17
C GLU A 124 -1.25 8.98 -19.15
N ILE A 125 -1.39 7.74 -18.70
CA ILE A 125 -0.44 7.07 -17.82
C ILE A 125 0.39 6.14 -18.69
N VAL A 126 1.70 6.37 -18.70
CA VAL A 126 2.69 5.59 -19.44
C VAL A 126 3.49 4.76 -18.43
N PRO A 127 3.14 3.47 -18.23
CA PRO A 127 3.83 2.63 -17.26
C PRO A 127 5.24 2.27 -17.75
N PHE A 128 6.17 2.12 -16.81
CA PHE A 128 7.50 1.54 -17.05
C PHE A 128 7.96 0.75 -15.82
N SER A 129 8.87 -0.20 -15.99
CA SER A 129 9.41 -1.03 -14.91
C SER A 129 10.89 -0.72 -14.63
N PRO A 130 11.21 -0.01 -13.53
CA PRO A 130 12.58 0.11 -13.05
C PRO A 130 13.28 -1.23 -12.83
N LEU A 131 12.56 -2.26 -12.37
CA LEU A 131 13.12 -3.60 -12.20
C LEU A 131 13.42 -4.29 -13.53
N ALA A 132 12.82 -3.88 -14.63
CA ALA A 132 13.18 -4.32 -15.98
C ALA A 132 14.29 -3.46 -16.61
N ASP A 133 14.90 -2.55 -15.85
CA ASP A 133 15.86 -1.56 -16.32
C ASP A 133 15.27 -0.62 -17.40
N GLU A 134 13.97 -0.33 -17.29
CA GLU A 134 13.32 0.66 -18.15
C GLU A 134 13.46 2.07 -17.56
N ALA A 135 13.56 3.06 -18.45
CA ALA A 135 13.57 4.48 -18.11
C ALA A 135 12.17 5.09 -18.30
N PRO A 136 11.84 6.21 -17.62
CA PRO A 136 10.64 6.97 -17.96
C PRO A 136 10.71 7.47 -19.41
N ASP A 137 9.58 7.39 -20.13
CA ASP A 137 9.47 7.90 -21.50
C ASP A 137 9.72 9.42 -21.51
N GLU A 138 10.70 9.86 -22.33
CA GLU A 138 11.11 11.26 -22.44
C GLU A 138 10.00 12.19 -22.93
N THR A 139 8.92 11.68 -23.52
CA THR A 139 7.76 12.46 -23.94
C THR A 139 6.81 12.79 -22.79
N CYS A 140 6.96 12.15 -21.63
CA CYS A 140 6.12 12.41 -20.47
C CYS A 140 6.45 13.75 -19.81
N ASP A 141 5.46 14.40 -19.20
CA ASP A 141 5.60 15.70 -18.55
C ASP A 141 6.18 15.57 -17.13
N VAL A 142 5.92 14.43 -16.48
CA VAL A 142 6.28 14.14 -15.09
C VAL A 142 6.55 12.64 -14.93
N CYS A 143 7.47 12.31 -14.02
CA CYS A 143 7.73 10.94 -13.60
C CYS A 143 7.23 10.72 -12.16
N TRP A 144 6.52 9.63 -11.93
CA TRP A 144 5.92 9.28 -10.65
C TRP A 144 6.43 7.92 -10.18
N LEU A 145 7.15 7.91 -9.06
CA LEU A 145 7.59 6.71 -8.36
C LEU A 145 6.68 6.52 -7.12
N PRO A 146 5.67 5.64 -7.19
CA PRO A 146 4.78 5.39 -6.06
C PRO A 146 5.53 4.67 -4.92
N GLY A 147 4.86 4.47 -3.79
CA GLY A 147 5.38 3.64 -2.72
C GLY A 147 5.51 2.15 -3.11
N GLY A 148 6.23 1.41 -2.28
CA GLY A 148 6.41 -0.03 -2.41
C GLY A 148 7.58 -0.48 -1.55
N TYR A 149 8.20 -1.60 -1.91
CA TYR A 149 9.29 -2.24 -1.15
C TYR A 149 10.59 -2.32 -1.98
N PRO A 150 11.19 -1.19 -2.38
CA PRO A 150 12.41 -1.19 -3.18
C PRO A 150 13.59 -1.89 -2.49
N GLU A 151 13.61 -1.95 -1.16
CA GLU A 151 14.65 -2.62 -0.36
C GLU A 151 14.71 -4.12 -0.62
N LEU A 152 13.60 -4.75 -1.02
CA LEU A 152 13.56 -6.16 -1.44
C LEU A 152 14.20 -6.38 -2.81
N HIS A 153 14.46 -5.30 -3.54
CA HIS A 153 14.97 -5.29 -4.91
C HIS A 153 16.19 -4.37 -5.07
N ALA A 154 16.82 -3.96 -3.96
CA ALA A 154 17.86 -2.95 -3.90
C ALA A 154 19.00 -3.19 -4.89
N GLY A 155 19.54 -4.42 -4.91
CA GLY A 155 20.62 -4.79 -5.83
C GLY A 155 20.21 -4.73 -7.30
N LYS A 156 18.96 -5.10 -7.62
CA LYS A 156 18.44 -5.05 -9.00
C LYS A 156 18.27 -3.60 -9.46
N LEU A 157 17.69 -2.76 -8.60
CA LEU A 157 17.53 -1.32 -8.84
C LEU A 157 18.88 -0.61 -8.97
N ALA A 158 19.85 -0.94 -8.12
CA ALA A 158 21.18 -0.36 -8.18
C ALA A 158 21.91 -0.71 -9.49
N ALA A 159 21.70 -1.93 -9.99
CA ALA A 159 22.25 -2.42 -11.25
C ALA A 159 21.52 -1.92 -12.51
N ALA A 160 20.34 -1.30 -12.37
CA ALA A 160 19.53 -0.79 -13.47
C ALA A 160 20.13 0.51 -14.06
N ALA A 161 21.11 0.35 -14.95
CA ALA A 161 21.88 1.44 -15.52
C ALA A 161 21.06 2.34 -16.45
N ASN A 162 20.15 1.77 -17.26
CA ASN A 162 19.30 2.53 -18.16
C ASN A 162 18.24 3.31 -17.36
N PHE A 163 17.63 2.69 -16.35
CA PHE A 163 16.74 3.38 -15.42
C PHE A 163 17.44 4.58 -14.78
N ARG A 164 18.64 4.38 -14.20
CA ARG A 164 19.42 5.45 -13.56
C ARG A 164 19.77 6.59 -14.51
N ALA A 165 20.27 6.27 -15.71
CA ALA A 165 20.63 7.27 -16.71
C ALA A 165 19.38 8.04 -17.18
N GLY A 166 18.29 7.34 -17.46
CA GLY A 166 17.02 7.93 -17.86
C GLY A 166 16.43 8.86 -16.81
N MET A 167 16.43 8.45 -15.53
CA MET A 167 15.97 9.29 -14.42
C MET A 167 16.82 10.54 -14.24
N THR A 168 18.15 10.43 -14.42
CA THR A 168 19.06 11.60 -14.35
C THR A 168 18.76 12.60 -15.47
N LEU A 169 18.55 12.12 -16.69
CA LEU A 169 18.18 12.96 -17.84
C LEU A 169 16.80 13.59 -17.64
N PHE A 170 15.83 12.82 -17.14
CA PHE A 170 14.48 13.31 -16.87
C PHE A 170 14.50 14.41 -15.80
N ALA A 171 15.22 14.21 -14.69
CA ALA A 171 15.37 15.16 -13.60
C ALA A 171 15.96 16.50 -14.03
N ALA A 172 16.82 16.50 -15.06
CA ALA A 172 17.44 17.72 -15.58
C ALA A 172 16.44 18.67 -16.28
N ALA A 173 15.28 18.16 -16.72
CA ALA A 173 14.31 18.92 -17.49
C ALA A 173 12.90 18.94 -16.90
N LYS A 174 12.53 17.93 -16.10
CA LYS A 174 11.15 17.63 -15.73
C LYS A 174 11.04 17.16 -14.27
N PRO A 175 9.91 17.42 -13.61
CA PRO A 175 9.71 17.03 -12.22
C PRO A 175 9.62 15.52 -12.05
N ILE A 176 10.15 15.04 -10.94
CA ILE A 176 10.00 13.66 -10.46
C ILE A 176 9.38 13.70 -9.07
N HIS A 177 8.34 12.90 -8.87
CA HIS A 177 7.68 12.71 -7.59
C HIS A 177 7.98 11.30 -7.06
N GLY A 178 8.38 11.19 -5.79
CA GLY A 178 8.64 9.92 -5.13
C GLY A 178 7.91 9.81 -3.80
N GLU A 179 7.21 8.69 -3.59
CA GLU A 179 6.43 8.42 -2.38
C GLU A 179 7.03 7.25 -1.61
N CYS A 180 7.30 7.39 -0.30
CA CYS A 180 7.77 6.29 0.56
C CYS A 180 8.94 5.50 -0.10
N GLY A 181 8.73 4.27 -0.59
CA GLY A 181 9.72 3.53 -1.37
C GLY A 181 10.27 4.28 -2.59
N GLY A 182 9.41 4.97 -3.35
CA GLY A 182 9.84 5.88 -4.42
C GLY A 182 10.71 7.03 -3.92
N PHE A 183 10.43 7.58 -2.74
CA PHE A 183 11.30 8.58 -2.11
C PHE A 183 12.68 8.00 -1.77
N MET A 184 12.72 6.80 -1.19
CA MET A 184 13.98 6.10 -0.84
C MET A 184 14.87 5.88 -2.07
N VAL A 185 14.29 5.47 -3.22
CA VAL A 185 15.03 5.28 -4.48
C VAL A 185 15.57 6.58 -5.08
N LEU A 186 14.98 7.74 -4.76
CA LEU A 186 15.52 9.04 -5.16
C LEU A 186 16.76 9.45 -4.35
N GLY A 187 17.00 8.82 -3.20
CA GLY A 187 18.15 9.05 -2.33
C GLY A 187 19.49 8.62 -2.93
N GLU A 188 20.58 8.84 -2.19
CA GLU A 188 21.94 8.41 -2.55
C GLU A 188 22.12 6.90 -2.39
N ALA A 189 21.53 6.31 -1.35
CA ALA A 189 21.65 4.88 -1.07
C ALA A 189 20.47 4.31 -0.27
N LEU A 190 20.31 3.00 -0.36
CA LEU A 190 19.28 2.19 0.28
C LEU A 190 19.91 0.94 0.91
N GLU A 191 19.68 0.69 2.18
CA GLU A 191 20.05 -0.56 2.87
C GLU A 191 18.99 -1.64 2.61
N ASP A 192 19.42 -2.85 2.23
CA ASP A 192 18.52 -3.98 2.05
C ASP A 192 18.31 -4.79 3.34
N ALA A 193 17.43 -5.79 3.29
CA ALA A 193 17.12 -6.63 4.44
C ALA A 193 18.31 -7.44 5.00
N SER A 194 19.41 -7.56 4.26
CA SER A 194 20.65 -8.20 4.70
C SER A 194 21.62 -7.23 5.37
N GLY A 195 21.31 -5.92 5.37
CA GLY A 195 22.20 -4.86 5.84
C GLY A 195 23.18 -4.37 4.77
N ASP A 196 23.03 -4.80 3.52
CA ASP A 196 23.90 -4.34 2.43
C ASP A 196 23.38 -3.00 1.87
N THR A 197 24.29 -2.02 1.74
CA THR A 197 23.96 -0.69 1.21
C THR A 197 24.14 -0.64 -0.30
N HIS A 198 23.11 -0.19 -1.02
CA HIS A 198 23.06 -0.11 -2.48
C HIS A 198 22.91 1.33 -2.95
N ALA A 199 23.71 1.75 -3.95
CA ALA A 199 23.62 3.09 -4.51
C ALA A 199 22.31 3.30 -5.28
N MET A 200 21.55 4.34 -4.91
CA MET A 200 20.28 4.73 -5.52
C MET A 200 20.46 5.95 -6.43
N LEU A 201 19.38 6.61 -6.89
CA LEU A 201 19.44 7.59 -7.98
C LEU A 201 20.29 8.83 -7.67
N GLY A 202 20.51 9.16 -6.39
CA GLY A 202 21.32 10.30 -5.95
C GLY A 202 20.71 11.65 -6.32
N LEU A 203 19.39 11.70 -6.54
CA LEU A 203 18.66 12.93 -6.86
C LEU A 203 18.32 13.73 -5.59
N LEU A 204 18.34 13.08 -4.43
CA LEU A 204 18.16 13.67 -3.11
C LEU A 204 19.32 13.22 -2.20
N GLY A 205 19.83 14.12 -1.36
CA GLY A 205 20.98 13.87 -0.47
C GLY A 205 20.66 13.08 0.80
N HIS A 206 19.78 12.08 0.73
CA HIS A 206 19.43 11.23 1.87
C HIS A 206 19.79 9.76 1.58
N SER A 207 19.99 8.97 2.62
CA SER A 207 20.14 7.52 2.55
C SER A 207 19.22 6.87 3.57
N THR A 208 18.65 5.73 3.22
CA THR A 208 17.67 5.00 4.05
C THR A 208 18.06 3.58 4.28
#